data_AF-E0YNQ2-F1
#
_entry.id   AF-E0YNQ2-F1
#
_cell.length_a   1.000
_cell.length_b   1.000
_cell.length_c   1.000
_cell.angle_alpha   90.00
_cell.angle_beta   90.00
_cell.angle_gamma   90.00
#
_symmetry.space_group_name_H-M   'P 1'
#
loop_
_entity.id
_entity.type
_entity.pdbx_description
1 polymer ?
#
loop_
_entity_poly.entity_id
_entity_poly.type
_entity_poly.pdbx_seq_one_letter_code
_entity_poly.pdbx_strand_id
1 'polypeptide(L)'
;MAAVAHARIAASADTFLRLSASIPQPRAAPSLGPCPSIQPPVFAPPEDLYSELSQLGCSTAAALAVRAVYEDGCRRLAVQSGALFSARLAELCGTFEAGQQGDCAVWQRTLTAAFDLQYRAAVQNMRDRLL
;
A
#
# COMPACT_ATOMS: atom_id res chain seq x y z
N MET A 1 -54.11 -22.28 -2.01
CA MET A 1 -52.76 -22.86 -2.19
C MET A 1 -51.59 -21.95 -1.76
N ALA A 2 -51.82 -20.70 -1.33
CA ALA A 2 -50.74 -19.80 -0.89
C ALA A 2 -50.10 -20.17 0.47
N ALA A 3 -50.90 -20.64 1.45
CA ALA A 3 -50.41 -20.91 2.80
C ALA A 3 -49.32 -22.01 2.87
N VAL A 4 -49.41 -23.04 2.01
CA VAL A 4 -48.42 -24.13 1.96
C VAL A 4 -47.08 -23.65 1.38
N ALA A 5 -47.12 -22.72 0.42
CA ALA A 5 -45.91 -22.11 -0.13
C ALA A 5 -45.21 -21.22 0.92
N HIS A 6 -45.97 -20.43 1.68
CA HIS A 6 -45.41 -19.63 2.77
C HIS A 6 -44.82 -20.48 3.90
N ALA A 7 -45.47 -21.59 4.27
CA ALA A 7 -44.94 -22.52 5.27
C ALA A 7 -43.62 -23.18 4.84
N ARG A 8 -43.50 -23.54 3.55
CA ARG A 8 -42.24 -24.08 3.00
C ARG A 8 -41.11 -23.06 3.01
N ILE A 9 -41.39 -21.81 2.66
CA ILE A 9 -40.39 -20.73 2.67
C ILE A 9 -39.94 -20.44 4.11
N ALA A 10 -40.88 -20.34 5.06
CA ALA A 10 -40.56 -20.12 6.47
C ALA A 10 -39.72 -21.26 7.06
N ALA A 11 -40.03 -22.53 6.75
CA ALA A 11 -39.26 -23.67 7.20
C ALA A 11 -37.82 -23.68 6.61
N SER A 12 -37.66 -23.31 5.34
CA SER A 12 -36.33 -23.21 4.73
C SER A 12 -35.49 -22.09 5.35
N ALA A 13 -36.10 -20.95 5.67
CA ALA A 13 -35.41 -19.84 6.34
C ALA A 13 -34.94 -20.22 7.76
N ASP A 14 -35.81 -20.89 8.54
CA ASP A 14 -35.46 -21.34 9.89
C ASP A 14 -34.33 -22.38 9.89
N THR A 15 -34.32 -23.27 8.89
CA THR A 15 -33.25 -24.27 8.73
C THR A 15 -31.91 -23.60 8.36
N PHE A 16 -31.94 -22.56 7.51
CA PHE A 16 -30.74 -21.82 7.11
C PHE A 16 -30.14 -21.01 8.26
N LEU A 17 -30.99 -20.41 9.10
CA LEU A 17 -30.57 -19.68 10.30
C LEU A 17 -29.97 -20.60 11.37
N ARG A 18 -30.51 -21.82 11.55
CA ARG A 18 -29.96 -22.81 12.48
C ARG A 18 -28.63 -23.41 12.00
N LEU A 19 -28.45 -23.57 10.68
CA LEU A 19 -27.19 -24.03 10.09
C LEU A 19 -26.07 -23.00 10.26
N SER A 20 -26.37 -21.71 10.14
CA SER A 20 -25.38 -20.64 10.30
C SER A 20 -24.96 -20.41 11.76
N ALA A 21 -25.82 -20.75 12.73
CA ALA A 21 -25.48 -20.73 14.16
C ALA A 21 -24.55 -21.88 14.60
N SER A 22 -24.40 -22.92 13.76
CA SER A 22 -23.64 -24.14 14.09
C SER A 22 -22.29 -24.22 13.39
N ILE A 23 -21.91 -23.19 12.61
CA ILE A 23 -20.58 -23.11 12.00
C ILE A 23 -19.60 -22.83 13.15
N PRO A 24 -18.65 -23.74 13.44
CA PRO A 24 -17.58 -23.43 14.37
C PRO A 24 -16.89 -22.17 13.85
N GLN A 25 -16.90 -21.09 14.63
CA GLN A 25 -16.07 -19.93 14.30
C GLN A 25 -14.67 -20.46 14.02
N PRO A 26 -14.07 -20.17 12.85
CA PRO A 26 -12.69 -20.52 12.63
C PRO A 26 -11.90 -19.86 13.76
N ARG A 27 -11.33 -20.70 14.63
CA ARG A 27 -10.37 -20.23 15.63
C ARG A 27 -9.34 -19.43 14.86
N ALA A 28 -9.18 -18.15 15.20
CA ALA A 28 -8.13 -17.33 14.63
C ALA A 28 -6.83 -18.12 14.72
N ALA A 29 -6.28 -18.52 13.57
CA ALA A 29 -4.99 -19.17 13.52
C ALA A 29 -3.98 -18.23 14.19
N PRO A 30 -3.01 -18.75 14.97
CA PRO A 30 -2.00 -17.91 15.56
C PRO A 30 -1.31 -17.12 14.45
N SER A 31 -1.45 -15.79 14.50
CA SER A 31 -0.78 -14.89 13.56
C SER A 31 0.70 -15.21 13.59
N LEU A 32 1.34 -15.32 12.42
CA LEU A 32 2.78 -15.40 12.30
C LEU A 32 3.41 -14.36 13.24
N GLY A 33 4.36 -14.80 14.09
CA GLY A 33 5.24 -13.89 14.80
C GLY A 33 5.92 -12.92 13.82
N PRO A 34 6.54 -11.83 14.29
CA PRO A 34 7.01 -10.74 13.44
C PRO A 34 7.87 -11.28 12.29
N CYS A 35 7.32 -11.19 11.07
CA CYS A 35 8.03 -11.54 9.85
C CYS A 35 9.26 -10.63 9.75
N PRO A 36 10.45 -11.13 9.36
CA PRO A 36 11.63 -10.29 9.21
C PRO A 36 11.31 -9.16 8.22
N SER A 37 11.21 -7.93 8.73
CA SER A 37 10.83 -6.77 7.94
C SER A 37 11.93 -6.51 6.92
N ILE A 38 11.58 -6.58 5.63
CA ILE A 38 12.41 -6.00 4.57
C ILE A 38 12.57 -4.52 4.90
N GLN A 39 13.80 -3.99 4.81
CA GLN A 39 14.03 -2.56 4.98
C GLN A 39 13.19 -1.78 3.96
N PRO A 40 12.57 -0.67 4.36
CA PRO A 40 11.83 0.17 3.42
C PRO A 40 12.76 0.66 2.31
N PRO A 41 12.24 0.85 1.09
CA PRO A 41 13.04 1.36 -0.02
C PRO A 41 13.55 2.77 0.29
N VAL A 42 14.73 3.10 -0.26
CA VAL A 42 15.35 4.42 -0.09
C VAL A 42 14.68 5.41 -1.03
N PHE A 43 13.88 6.29 -0.44
CA PHE A 43 13.18 7.36 -1.16
C PHE A 43 14.06 8.62 -1.22
N ALA A 44 14.92 8.71 -2.24
CA ALA A 44 15.79 9.86 -2.47
C ALA A 44 15.29 10.71 -3.67
N PRO A 45 15.44 12.04 -3.65
CA PRO A 45 15.22 12.88 -4.82
C PRO A 45 16.34 12.65 -5.86
N PRO A 46 16.05 12.75 -7.17
CA PRO A 46 17.07 12.72 -8.20
C PRO A 46 17.92 13.99 -8.12
N GLU A 47 19.22 13.82 -8.35
CA GLU A 47 20.14 14.95 -8.43
C GLU A 47 19.92 15.70 -9.77
N ASP A 48 20.30 16.99 -9.78
CA ASP A 48 20.49 17.83 -10.97
C ASP A 48 19.38 18.81 -11.43
N LEU A 49 18.28 19.01 -10.66
CA LEU A 49 17.23 19.98 -11.06
C LEU A 49 17.75 21.42 -11.23
N TYR A 50 18.72 21.84 -10.43
CA TYR A 50 19.29 23.19 -10.51
C TYR A 50 20.03 23.45 -11.83
N SER A 51 20.79 22.46 -12.31
CA SER A 51 21.53 22.56 -13.57
C SER A 51 20.56 22.72 -14.73
N GLU A 52 19.49 21.92 -14.76
CA GLU A 52 18.46 21.98 -15.80
C GLU A 52 17.74 23.33 -15.82
N LEU A 53 17.31 23.83 -14.66
CA LEU A 53 16.68 25.15 -14.57
C LEU A 53 17.62 26.27 -15.04
N SER A 54 18.92 26.16 -14.71
CA SER A 54 19.93 27.12 -15.17
C SER A 54 20.09 27.07 -16.69
N GLN A 55 20.07 25.88 -17.31
CA GLN A 55 20.12 25.71 -18.76
C GLN A 55 18.87 26.24 -19.47
N LEU A 56 17.71 26.20 -18.82
CA LEU A 56 16.46 26.81 -19.29
C LEU A 56 16.44 28.35 -19.15
N GLY A 57 17.51 28.96 -18.63
CA GLY A 57 17.63 30.41 -18.49
C GLY A 57 16.94 30.98 -17.26
N CYS A 58 16.58 30.14 -16.27
CA CYS A 58 16.10 30.63 -14.99
C CYS A 58 17.18 31.45 -14.28
N SER A 59 16.78 32.54 -13.63
CA SER A 59 17.67 33.26 -12.73
C SER A 59 18.06 32.35 -11.56
N THR A 60 19.25 32.58 -10.99
CA THR A 60 19.74 31.79 -9.84
C THR A 60 18.73 31.77 -8.69
N ALA A 61 18.09 32.91 -8.40
CA ALA A 61 17.08 32.99 -7.34
C ALA A 61 15.84 32.14 -7.64
N ALA A 62 15.35 32.17 -8.88
CA ALA A 62 14.22 31.33 -9.30
C ALA A 62 14.58 29.84 -9.27
N ALA A 63 15.76 29.47 -9.78
CA ALA A 63 16.24 28.09 -9.79
C ALA A 63 16.38 27.52 -8.37
N LEU A 64 16.93 28.31 -7.43
CA LEU A 64 17.03 27.91 -6.02
C LEU A 64 15.66 27.77 -5.34
N ALA A 65 14.72 28.69 -5.61
CA ALA A 65 13.38 28.62 -5.06
C ALA A 65 12.62 27.38 -5.55
N VAL A 66 12.66 27.09 -6.85
CA VAL A 66 12.03 25.89 -7.44
C VAL A 66 12.68 24.62 -6.90
N ARG A 67 14.01 24.58 -6.80
CA ARG A 67 14.74 23.47 -6.17
C ARG A 67 14.28 23.22 -4.73
N ALA A 68 14.15 24.26 -3.92
CA ALA A 68 13.72 24.12 -2.53
C ALA A 68 12.30 23.54 -2.42
N VAL A 69 11.38 23.99 -3.27
CA VAL A 69 10.01 23.45 -3.33
C VAL A 69 10.02 21.99 -3.77
N TYR A 70 10.83 21.64 -4.77
CA TYR A 70 10.99 20.27 -5.23
C TYR A 70 11.54 19.34 -4.15
N GLU A 71 12.61 19.74 -3.47
CA GLU A 71 13.22 18.96 -2.39
C GLU A 71 12.26 18.77 -1.21
N ASP A 72 11.50 19.79 -0.83
CA ASP A 72 10.46 19.66 0.20
C ASP A 72 9.33 18.73 -0.25
N GLY A 73 8.89 18.83 -1.51
CA GLY A 73 7.91 17.93 -2.11
C GLY A 73 8.36 16.47 -2.09
N CYS A 74 9.60 16.20 -2.53
CA CYS A 74 10.19 14.86 -2.49
C CYS A 74 10.28 14.32 -1.06
N ARG A 75 10.66 15.16 -0.08
CA ARG A 75 10.73 14.76 1.33
C ARG A 75 9.36 14.38 1.89
N ARG A 76 8.33 15.19 1.63
CA ARG A 76 6.95 14.88 2.06
C ARG A 76 6.45 13.60 1.41
N LEU A 77 6.70 13.44 0.11
CA LEU A 77 6.34 12.23 -0.63
C LEU A 77 7.04 11.00 -0.03
N ALA A 78 8.34 11.07 0.25
CA ALA A 78 9.10 9.99 0.87
C ALA A 78 8.51 9.57 2.23
N VAL A 79 8.16 10.54 3.09
CA VAL A 79 7.54 10.27 4.40
C VAL A 79 6.18 9.59 4.22
N GLN A 80 5.33 10.10 3.32
CA GLN A 80 4.00 9.53 3.06
C GLN A 80 4.08 8.13 2.46
N SER A 81 4.95 7.93 1.47
CA SER A 81 5.20 6.62 0.84
C SER A 81 5.73 5.62 1.86
N GLY A 82 6.64 6.02 2.75
CA GLY A 82 7.14 5.19 3.84
C GLY A 82 6.04 4.77 4.82
N ALA A 83 5.21 5.71 5.26
CA ALA A 83 4.09 5.41 6.16
C ALA A 83 3.07 4.46 5.52
N LEU A 84 2.71 4.71 4.25
CA LEU A 84 1.78 3.86 3.49
C LEU A 84 2.37 2.46 3.28
N PHE A 85 3.67 2.37 2.94
CA PHE A 85 4.37 1.10 2.78
C PHE A 85 4.34 0.27 4.07
N SER A 86 4.71 0.86 5.21
CA SER A 86 4.69 0.17 6.51
C SER A 86 3.30 -0.32 6.89
N ALA A 87 2.26 0.51 6.67
CA ALA A 87 0.88 0.11 6.93
C ALA A 87 0.45 -1.08 6.06
N ARG A 88 0.73 -1.04 4.75
CA ARG A 88 0.39 -2.12 3.82
C ARG A 88 1.21 -3.38 4.07
N LEU A 89 2.47 -3.24 4.47
CA LEU A 89 3.31 -4.37 4.84
C LEU A 89 2.77 -5.09 6.07
N ALA A 90 2.33 -4.34 7.10
CA ALA A 90 1.73 -4.91 8.30
C ALA A 90 0.40 -5.64 7.99
N GLU A 91 -0.47 -5.02 7.17
CA GLU A 91 -1.70 -5.63 6.69
C GLU A 91 -1.42 -6.92 5.92
N LEU A 92 -0.50 -6.88 4.96
CA LEU A 92 -0.07 -8.03 4.16
C LEU A 92 0.47 -9.16 5.05
N CYS A 93 1.34 -8.87 6.01
CA CYS A 93 1.86 -9.90 6.91
C CYS A 93 0.76 -10.52 7.79
N GLY A 94 -0.25 -9.73 8.15
CA GLY A 94 -1.40 -10.20 8.93
C GLY A 94 -2.32 -11.17 8.19
N THR A 95 -2.25 -11.25 6.85
CA THR A 95 -3.07 -12.20 6.07
C THR A 95 -2.46 -13.58 5.92
N PHE A 96 -1.18 -13.78 6.28
CA PHE A 96 -0.50 -15.06 6.13
C PHE A 96 -0.53 -15.88 7.43
N GLU A 97 -0.67 -17.19 7.28
CA GLU A 97 -0.66 -18.16 8.38
C GLU A 97 0.71 -18.80 8.59
N ALA A 98 0.88 -19.48 9.74
CA ALA A 98 2.08 -20.25 10.03
C ALA A 98 2.34 -21.31 8.93
N GLY A 99 3.52 -21.25 8.30
CA GLY A 99 3.90 -22.12 7.17
C GLY A 99 3.89 -21.41 5.81
N GLN A 100 3.33 -20.19 5.71
CA GLN A 100 3.29 -19.40 4.47
C GLN A 100 4.38 -18.32 4.40
N GLN A 101 5.51 -18.49 5.12
CA GLN A 101 6.56 -17.47 5.20
C GLN A 101 7.22 -17.21 3.83
N GLY A 102 7.33 -18.24 2.99
CA GLY A 102 7.86 -18.11 1.63
C GLY A 102 7.00 -17.20 0.77
N ASP A 103 5.68 -17.41 0.78
CA ASP A 103 4.72 -16.60 0.02
C ASP A 103 4.68 -15.17 0.54
N CYS A 104 4.69 -14.99 1.87
CA CYS A 104 4.78 -13.67 2.48
C CYS A 104 6.01 -12.92 1.98
N ALA A 105 7.21 -13.53 2.01
CA ALA A 105 8.44 -12.90 1.54
C ALA A 105 8.43 -12.58 0.03
N VAL A 106 7.75 -13.37 -0.79
CA VAL A 106 7.54 -13.04 -2.22
C VAL A 106 6.67 -11.79 -2.34
N TRP A 107 5.54 -11.74 -1.63
CA TRP A 107 4.65 -10.59 -1.67
C TRP A 107 5.28 -9.32 -1.10
N GLN A 108 6.09 -9.42 -0.04
CA GLN A 108 6.83 -8.28 0.50
C GLN A 108 7.80 -7.68 -0.53
N ARG A 109 8.51 -8.52 -1.31
CA ARG A 109 9.38 -8.05 -2.39
C ARG A 109 8.60 -7.37 -3.51
N THR A 110 7.48 -7.97 -3.92
CA THR A 110 6.60 -7.39 -4.93
C THR A 110 6.05 -6.03 -4.49
N LEU A 111 5.60 -5.93 -3.23
CA LEU A 111 5.11 -4.68 -2.64
C LEU A 111 6.22 -3.62 -2.62
N THR A 112 7.43 -4.00 -2.20
CA THR A 112 8.59 -3.10 -2.18
C THR A 112 8.91 -2.55 -3.57
N ALA A 113 8.94 -3.41 -4.59
CA ALA A 113 9.19 -3.00 -5.97
C ALA A 113 8.09 -2.08 -6.53
N ALA A 114 6.82 -2.37 -6.22
CA ALA A 114 5.70 -1.54 -6.64
C ALA A 114 5.77 -0.12 -6.03
N PHE A 115 6.12 -0.02 -4.74
CA PHE A 115 6.28 1.26 -4.06
C PHE A 115 7.48 2.06 -4.56
N ASP A 116 8.62 1.41 -4.84
CA ASP A 116 9.78 2.06 -5.46
C ASP A 116 9.42 2.63 -6.83
N LEU A 117 8.75 1.85 -7.69
CA LEU A 117 8.30 2.31 -9.00
C LEU A 117 7.33 3.49 -8.89
N GLN A 118 6.34 3.38 -8.01
CA GLN A 118 5.36 4.44 -7.79
C GLN A 118 6.00 5.73 -7.27
N TYR A 119 6.94 5.62 -6.33
CA TYR A 119 7.69 6.77 -5.82
C TYR A 119 8.49 7.45 -6.94
N ARG A 120 9.26 6.68 -7.72
CA ARG A 120 10.03 7.22 -8.85
C ARG A 120 9.13 7.90 -9.88
N ALA A 121 8.00 7.29 -10.22
CA ALA A 121 7.04 7.89 -11.14
C ALA A 121 6.44 9.19 -10.59
N ALA A 122 6.12 9.25 -9.30
CA ALA A 122 5.61 10.46 -8.67
C ALA A 122 6.67 11.58 -8.64
N VAL A 123 7.92 11.25 -8.33
CA VAL A 123 9.04 12.20 -8.34
C VAL A 123 9.32 12.73 -9.75
N GLN A 124 9.26 11.86 -10.77
CA GLN A 124 9.38 12.27 -12.17
C GLN A 124 8.24 13.19 -12.58
N ASN A 125 6.99 12.85 -12.26
CA ASN A 125 5.83 13.70 -12.55
C ASN A 125 5.94 15.08 -11.88
N MET A 126 6.50 15.17 -10.68
CA MET A 126 6.77 16.47 -10.05
C MET A 126 7.83 17.25 -10.82
N ARG A 127 8.91 16.59 -11.25
CA ARG A 127 9.97 17.21 -12.07
C ARG A 127 9.41 17.75 -13.38
N ASP A 128 8.65 16.93 -14.11
CA ASP A 128 8.06 17.28 -15.41
C ASP A 128 7.04 18.43 -15.33
N ARG A 129 6.49 18.72 -14.14
CA ARG A 129 5.60 19.87 -13.91
C ARG A 129 6.33 21.16 -13.56
N LEU A 130 7.60 21.06 -13.17
CA LEU A 130 8.44 22.21 -12.79
C LEU A 130 9.34 22.70 -13.93
N LEU A 131 9.69 21.80 -14.85
CA LEU A 131 10.41 22.10 -16.09
C LEU A 131 9.44 22.51 -17.21
#